data_AF-A0A5C4SPA9-F1
#
_entry.id   AF-A0A5C4SPA9-F1
#
_cell.length_a   1.000
_cell.length_b   1.000
_cell.length_c   1.000
_cell.angle_alpha   90.00
_cell.angle_beta   90.00
_cell.angle_gamma   90.00
#
_symmetry.space_group_name_H-M   'P 1'
#
loop_
_entity.id
_entity.type
_entity.pdbx_description
1 polymer ?
#
loop_
_entity_poly.entity_id
_entity_poly.type
_entity_poly.pdbx_seq_one_letter_code
_entity_poly.pdbx_strand_id
1 'polypeptide(L)'
;MKNIKTIQFDFGFKVELNLNNNIKTTNSKKAQEDLVFELMDSLTSPIIVYKSAWQDAIPKDLLSKITISRMICQLKREKMASITEVVAYMMPRTFEAPLPSEWVNIYTWCGFQYATIFNNQNQRKEMKEAMLDIIPEKLSDHEQGLLKYLRIWIYDKRRKALKAKLKEVKRIDKHKPVKIQEKLFEE
;
A
#
# COMPACT_ATOMS: atom_id res chain seq x y z
N MET A 1 17.57 -10.35 42.31
CA MET A 1 17.05 -11.39 41.38
C MET A 1 15.87 -10.79 40.62
N LYS A 2 15.96 -10.64 39.29
CA LYS A 2 14.88 -10.04 38.48
C LYS A 2 13.77 -11.06 38.28
N ASN A 3 12.55 -10.71 38.67
CA ASN A 3 11.40 -11.59 38.62
C ASN A 3 10.84 -11.61 37.18
N ILE A 4 11.13 -12.66 36.42
CA ILE A 4 10.68 -12.82 35.03
C ILE A 4 9.30 -13.51 35.07
N LYS A 5 8.24 -12.81 34.68
CA LYS A 5 6.91 -13.41 34.48
C LYS A 5 6.87 -14.07 33.11
N THR A 6 6.88 -15.40 33.08
CA THR A 6 6.64 -16.18 31.87
C THR A 6 5.14 -16.35 31.66
N ILE A 7 4.61 -15.91 30.52
CA ILE A 7 3.22 -16.18 30.11
C ILE A 7 3.29 -17.26 29.02
N GLN A 8 2.64 -18.39 29.26
CA GLN A 8 2.55 -19.49 28.31
C GLN A 8 1.32 -19.27 27.41
N PHE A 9 1.54 -19.13 26.11
CA PHE A 9 0.46 -19.13 25.11
C PHE A 9 0.28 -20.55 24.56
N ASP A 10 -0.95 -20.92 24.19
CA ASP A 10 -1.37 -22.27 23.76
C ASP A 10 -0.74 -22.77 22.44
N PHE A 11 0.17 -22.02 21.84
CA PHE A 11 0.85 -22.39 20.58
C PHE A 11 2.19 -23.10 20.77
N GLY A 12 2.52 -23.59 21.97
CA GLY A 12 3.69 -24.47 22.18
C GLY A 12 5.06 -23.79 22.09
N PHE A 13 5.13 -22.46 21.92
CA PHE A 13 6.39 -21.70 21.97
C PHE A 13 6.44 -20.84 23.24
N LYS A 14 7.54 -20.92 23.99
CA LYS A 14 7.81 -20.05 25.14
C LYS A 14 8.59 -18.83 24.67
N VAL A 15 7.98 -17.65 24.75
CA VAL A 15 8.63 -16.37 24.43
C VAL A 15 9.01 -15.68 25.74
N GLU A 16 10.31 -15.43 25.93
CA GLU A 16 10.81 -14.66 27.07
C GLU A 16 10.66 -13.15 26.79
N LEU A 17 9.66 -12.52 27.42
CA LEU A 17 9.44 -11.09 27.31
C LEU A 17 10.37 -10.32 28.25
N ASN A 18 11.41 -9.70 27.69
CA ASN A 18 12.25 -8.75 28.41
C ASN A 18 11.45 -7.43 28.60
N LEU A 19 10.72 -7.32 29.70
CA LEU A 19 9.95 -6.13 30.12
C LEU A 19 10.85 -5.02 30.69
N ASN A 20 11.96 -4.72 30.02
CA ASN A 20 12.81 -3.58 30.35
C ASN A 20 12.80 -2.58 29.21
N ASN A 21 11.68 -1.87 29.06
CA ASN A 21 11.65 -0.58 28.40
C ASN A 21 10.61 0.27 29.11
N ASN A 22 11.05 1.39 29.69
CA ASN A 22 10.20 2.48 30.14
C ASN A 22 9.42 3.01 28.93
N ILE A 23 8.28 2.40 28.62
CA ILE A 23 7.33 2.92 27.66
C ILE A 23 6.70 4.13 28.34
N LYS A 24 7.24 5.32 28.05
CA LYS A 24 6.53 6.56 28.28
C LYS A 24 5.18 6.42 27.55
N THR A 25 4.11 6.29 28.31
CA THR A 25 2.73 6.17 27.84
C THR A 25 2.30 7.48 27.20
N THR A 26 2.75 7.74 25.98
CA THR A 26 2.20 8.79 25.15
C THR A 26 0.82 8.33 24.67
N ASN A 27 -0.24 8.95 25.16
CA ASN A 27 -1.66 8.85 24.75
C ASN A 27 -2.02 7.64 23.86
N SER A 28 -2.28 6.48 24.46
CA SER A 28 -2.51 5.21 23.74
C SER A 28 -3.68 5.28 22.73
N LYS A 29 -4.69 6.12 23.00
CA LYS A 29 -5.85 6.31 22.11
C LYS A 29 -5.44 6.84 20.73
N LYS A 30 -4.55 7.83 20.68
CA LYS A 30 -4.10 8.43 19.42
C LYS A 30 -3.27 7.44 18.60
N ALA A 31 -2.40 6.67 19.27
CA ALA A 31 -1.62 5.62 18.62
C ALA A 31 -2.52 4.51 18.03
N GLN A 32 -3.58 4.11 18.74
CA GLN A 32 -4.55 3.13 18.24
C GLN A 32 -5.31 3.66 17.01
N GLU A 33 -5.77 4.92 17.04
CA GLU A 33 -6.44 5.57 15.91
C GLU A 33 -5.54 5.65 14.67
N ASP A 34 -4.25 5.97 14.86
CA ASP A 34 -3.26 6.03 13.78
C ASP A 34 -3.05 4.64 13.14
N LEU A 35 -2.97 3.58 13.94
CA LEU A 35 -2.84 2.19 13.45
C LEU A 35 -4.07 1.75 12.65
N VAL A 36 -5.28 2.03 13.16
CA VAL A 36 -6.53 1.73 12.44
C VAL A 36 -6.56 2.48 11.11
N PHE A 37 -6.17 3.76 11.11
CA PHE A 37 -6.12 4.55 9.88
C PHE A 37 -5.09 4.01 8.87
N GLU A 38 -3.91 3.57 9.34
CA GLU A 38 -2.89 2.94 8.48
C GLU A 38 -3.38 1.64 7.85
N LEU A 39 -4.07 0.80 8.63
CA LEU A 39 -4.68 -0.43 8.14
C LEU A 39 -5.77 -0.12 7.11
N MET A 40 -6.69 0.79 7.43
CA MET A 40 -7.73 1.25 6.50
C MET A 40 -7.14 1.83 5.22
N ASP A 41 -6.05 2.60 5.30
CA ASP A 41 -5.35 3.14 4.13
C ASP A 41 -4.76 2.04 3.25
N SER A 42 -4.24 0.97 3.83
CA SER A 42 -3.72 -0.15 3.03
C SER A 42 -4.83 -0.93 2.30
N LEU A 43 -5.98 -1.12 2.97
CA LEU A 43 -7.07 -1.98 2.51
C LEU A 43 -8.09 -1.29 1.62
N THR A 44 -8.49 -0.07 1.98
CA THR A 44 -9.70 0.59 1.46
C THR A 44 -9.42 1.87 0.69
N SER A 45 -8.18 2.37 0.72
CA SER A 45 -7.83 3.55 -0.05
C SER A 45 -8.07 3.33 -1.53
N PRO A 46 -8.62 4.32 -2.25
CA PRO A 46 -8.82 4.21 -3.69
C PRO A 46 -7.47 4.00 -4.39
N ILE A 47 -7.50 3.25 -5.49
CA ILE A 47 -6.36 3.10 -6.39
C ILE A 47 -6.33 4.32 -7.29
N ILE A 48 -5.21 5.04 -7.30
CA ILE A 48 -5.03 6.23 -8.14
C ILE A 48 -4.43 5.79 -9.45
N VAL A 49 -5.12 6.09 -10.55
CA VAL A 49 -4.71 5.76 -11.91
C VAL A 49 -4.59 7.05 -12.72
N TYR A 50 -3.71 7.07 -13.72
CA TYR A 50 -3.61 8.19 -14.64
C TYR A 50 -4.91 8.36 -15.45
N LYS A 51 -5.41 9.59 -15.53
CA LYS A 51 -6.67 9.89 -16.21
C LYS A 51 -6.46 9.84 -17.73
N SER A 52 -6.80 8.71 -18.34
CA SER A 52 -6.69 8.48 -19.78
C SER A 52 -7.83 7.59 -20.26
N ALA A 53 -8.02 7.49 -21.59
CA ALA A 53 -8.92 6.53 -22.22
C ALA A 53 -8.48 5.07 -21.97
N TRP A 54 -7.21 4.85 -21.63
CA TRP A 54 -6.61 3.54 -21.40
C TRP A 54 -6.72 3.03 -19.95
N GLN A 55 -7.57 3.64 -19.11
CA GLN A 55 -7.77 3.19 -17.72
C GLN A 55 -8.27 1.74 -17.64
N ASP A 56 -9.15 1.34 -18.56
CA ASP A 56 -9.73 0.01 -18.58
C ASP A 56 -8.76 -1.06 -19.11
N ALA A 57 -7.64 -0.64 -19.70
CA ALA A 57 -6.60 -1.54 -20.19
C ALA A 57 -5.72 -2.11 -19.06
N ILE A 58 -5.87 -1.62 -17.82
CA ILE A 58 -5.08 -2.11 -16.69
C ILE A 58 -5.55 -3.51 -16.29
N PRO A 59 -4.65 -4.51 -16.22
CA PRO A 59 -5.00 -5.86 -15.82
C PRO A 59 -5.63 -5.88 -14.41
N LYS A 60 -6.77 -6.56 -14.29
CA LYS A 60 -7.47 -6.72 -12.99
C LYS A 60 -6.60 -7.42 -11.94
N ASP A 61 -5.73 -8.34 -12.39
CA ASP A 61 -4.75 -9.03 -11.55
C ASP A 61 -3.68 -8.06 -10.99
N LEU A 62 -3.26 -7.05 -11.75
CA LEU A 62 -2.36 -6.01 -11.23
C LEU A 62 -3.06 -5.21 -10.13
N LEU A 63 -4.34 -4.85 -10.34
CA LEU A 63 -5.12 -4.08 -9.37
C LEU A 63 -5.39 -4.85 -8.07
N SER A 64 -5.64 -6.16 -8.15
CA SER A 64 -5.88 -6.99 -6.96
C SER A 64 -4.63 -7.12 -6.07
N LYS A 65 -3.43 -7.15 -6.68
CA LYS A 65 -2.14 -7.23 -5.99
C LYS A 65 -1.71 -5.94 -5.29
N ILE A 66 -2.32 -4.80 -5.62
CA ILE A 66 -1.99 -3.50 -4.99
C ILE A 66 -2.21 -3.56 -3.49
N THR A 67 -3.29 -4.18 -3.01
CA THR A 67 -3.60 -4.26 -1.58
C THR A 67 -2.48 -4.94 -0.78
N ILE A 68 -2.01 -6.11 -1.26
CA ILE A 68 -0.89 -6.83 -0.64
C ILE A 68 0.38 -6.00 -0.72
N SER A 69 0.63 -5.36 -1.86
CA SER A 69 1.81 -4.51 -2.06
C SER A 69 1.83 -3.31 -1.11
N ARG A 70 0.67 -2.70 -0.81
CA ARG A 70 0.53 -1.64 0.21
C ARG A 70 0.85 -2.16 1.60
N MET A 71 0.38 -3.35 1.97
CA MET A 71 0.69 -3.96 3.26
C MET A 71 2.19 -4.18 3.42
N ILE A 72 2.88 -4.68 2.38
CA ILE A 72 4.34 -4.85 2.40
C ILE A 72 5.04 -3.51 2.64
N CYS A 73 4.60 -2.42 2.00
CA CYS A 73 5.15 -1.09 2.25
C CYS A 73 4.90 -0.62 3.69
N GLN A 74 3.74 -0.90 4.28
CA GLN A 74 3.46 -0.56 5.68
C GLN A 74 4.35 -1.36 6.65
N LEU A 75 4.57 -2.65 6.39
CA LEU A 75 5.48 -3.48 7.18
C LEU A 75 6.93 -2.95 7.13
N LYS A 76 7.35 -2.44 5.97
CA LYS A 76 8.64 -1.75 5.79
C LYS A 76 8.68 -0.33 6.38
N ARG A 77 7.57 0.16 6.94
CA ARG A 77 7.39 1.54 7.44
C ARG A 77 7.68 2.62 6.38
N GLU A 78 7.44 2.29 5.11
CA GLU A 78 7.59 3.21 3.99
C GLU A 78 6.33 4.08 3.83
N LYS A 79 6.45 5.39 4.07
CA LYS A 79 5.35 6.36 3.88
C LYS A 79 5.25 6.84 2.42
N MET A 80 5.15 5.89 1.50
CA MET A 80 5.08 6.15 0.07
C MET A 80 4.32 5.02 -0.64
N ALA A 81 3.86 5.29 -1.87
CA ALA A 81 3.08 4.32 -2.64
C ALA A 81 3.94 3.09 -2.97
N SER A 82 3.30 1.95 -3.19
CA SER A 82 4.02 0.75 -3.59
C SER A 82 4.48 0.83 -5.05
N ILE A 83 5.49 0.04 -5.42
CA ILE A 83 5.95 -0.04 -6.82
C ILE A 83 4.80 -0.50 -7.73
N THR A 84 3.97 -1.42 -7.27
CA THR A 84 2.78 -1.89 -7.99
C THR A 84 1.80 -0.75 -8.30
N GLU A 85 1.60 0.19 -7.37
CA GLU A 85 0.77 1.38 -7.61
C GLU A 85 1.38 2.30 -8.66
N VAL A 86 2.71 2.43 -8.69
CA VAL A 86 3.40 3.22 -9.73
C VAL A 86 3.19 2.61 -11.10
N VAL A 87 3.35 1.28 -11.23
CA VAL A 87 3.10 0.56 -12.50
C VAL A 87 1.65 0.78 -12.96
N ALA A 88 0.68 0.56 -12.08
CA ALA A 88 -0.73 0.76 -12.40
C ALA A 88 -1.06 2.21 -12.77
N TYR A 89 -0.42 3.18 -12.11
CA TYR A 89 -0.60 4.60 -12.41
C TYR A 89 -0.02 4.97 -13.79
N MET A 90 1.20 4.50 -14.10
CA MET A 90 1.90 4.87 -15.33
C MET A 90 1.39 4.14 -16.58
N MET A 91 0.85 2.92 -16.44
CA MET A 91 0.46 2.07 -17.57
C MET A 91 -0.51 2.74 -18.57
N PRO A 92 -1.60 3.42 -18.16
CA PRO A 92 -2.44 4.13 -19.13
C PRO A 92 -1.68 5.25 -19.88
N ARG A 93 -0.76 5.92 -19.18
CA ARG A 93 0.03 7.01 -19.78
C ARG A 93 1.00 6.50 -20.84
N THR A 94 1.52 5.27 -20.71
CA THR A 94 2.42 4.68 -21.72
C THR A 94 1.70 4.35 -23.02
N PHE A 95 0.39 4.09 -22.98
CA PHE A 95 -0.43 3.83 -24.17
C PHE A 95 -0.89 5.10 -24.88
N GLU A 96 -0.96 6.22 -24.17
CA GLU A 96 -1.44 7.48 -24.73
C GLU A 96 -0.40 8.18 -25.60
N ALA A 97 0.86 8.20 -25.17
CA ALA A 97 1.95 8.85 -25.89
C ALA A 97 3.31 8.30 -25.43
N PRO A 98 4.36 8.40 -26.25
CA PRO A 98 5.70 8.05 -25.79
C PRO A 98 6.09 8.84 -24.54
N LEU A 99 6.82 8.17 -23.64
CA LEU A 99 7.36 8.76 -22.43
C LEU A 99 8.78 9.29 -22.68
N PRO A 100 9.22 10.32 -21.95
CA PRO A 100 10.63 10.67 -21.86
C PRO A 100 11.47 9.50 -21.34
N SER A 101 12.73 9.42 -21.73
CA SER A 101 13.62 8.28 -21.44
C SER A 101 13.70 7.95 -19.96
N GLU A 102 13.74 8.95 -19.07
CA GLU A 102 13.80 8.75 -17.62
C GLU A 102 12.55 8.02 -17.11
N TRP A 103 11.38 8.39 -17.64
CA TRP A 103 10.12 7.75 -17.24
C TRP A 103 9.95 6.37 -17.88
N VAL A 104 10.52 6.14 -19.06
CA VAL A 104 10.60 4.79 -19.64
C VAL A 104 11.42 3.88 -18.72
N ASN A 105 12.61 4.31 -18.31
CA ASN A 105 13.49 3.58 -17.40
C ASN A 105 12.82 3.30 -16.05
N ILE A 106 12.16 4.31 -15.48
CA ILE A 106 11.41 4.15 -14.23
C ILE A 106 10.29 3.12 -14.40
N TYR A 107 9.52 3.19 -15.49
CA TYR A 107 8.40 2.27 -15.73
C TYR A 107 8.88 0.83 -15.94
N THR A 108 9.89 0.62 -16.78
CA THR A 108 10.44 -0.73 -17.05
C THR A 108 11.06 -1.33 -15.80
N TRP A 109 11.83 -0.54 -15.03
CA TRP A 109 12.38 -0.96 -13.75
C TRP A 109 11.28 -1.30 -12.73
N CYS A 110 10.25 -0.48 -12.60
CA CYS A 110 9.12 -0.75 -11.69
C CYS A 110 8.35 -2.01 -12.10
N GLY A 111 8.13 -2.21 -13.41
CA GLY A 111 7.49 -3.41 -13.95
C GLY A 111 8.30 -4.67 -13.65
N PHE A 112 9.62 -4.60 -13.79
CA PHE A 112 10.52 -5.70 -13.43
C PHE A 112 10.48 -6.02 -11.93
N GLN A 113 10.50 -5.00 -11.08
CA GLN A 113 10.40 -5.18 -9.63
C GLN A 113 9.03 -5.77 -9.23
N TYR A 114 7.95 -5.33 -9.86
CA TYR A 114 6.62 -5.91 -9.65
C TYR A 114 6.61 -7.42 -9.98
N ALA A 115 7.10 -7.80 -11.16
CA ALA A 115 7.20 -9.21 -11.54
C ALA A 115 8.09 -10.02 -10.58
N THR A 116 9.16 -9.42 -10.09
CA THR A 116 10.06 -10.03 -9.09
C THR A 116 9.35 -10.29 -7.76
N ILE A 117 8.31 -9.54 -7.42
CA ILE A 117 7.55 -9.77 -6.18
C ILE A 117 6.50 -10.88 -6.35
N PHE A 118 5.82 -10.94 -7.50
CA PHE A 118 4.63 -11.78 -7.68
C PHE A 118 4.82 -13.01 -8.57
N ASN A 119 5.89 -13.09 -9.36
CA ASN A 119 6.13 -14.22 -10.26
C ASN A 119 7.04 -15.28 -9.63
N ASN A 120 6.82 -16.52 -10.05
CA ASN A 120 7.63 -17.68 -9.67
C ASN A 120 9.06 -17.56 -10.22
N GLN A 121 9.99 -18.34 -9.65
CA GLN A 121 11.42 -18.26 -10.01
C GLN A 121 11.69 -18.47 -11.51
N ASN A 122 11.00 -19.42 -12.14
CA ASN A 122 11.16 -19.71 -13.58
C ASN A 122 10.71 -18.51 -14.44
N GLN A 123 9.51 -17.99 -14.19
CA GLN A 123 8.96 -16.82 -14.89
C GLN A 123 9.82 -15.57 -14.70
N ARG A 124 10.44 -15.42 -13.52
CA ARG A 124 11.37 -14.31 -13.25
C ARG A 124 12.64 -14.43 -14.09
N LYS A 125 13.18 -15.63 -14.23
CA LYS A 125 14.39 -15.89 -15.03
C LYS A 125 14.11 -15.61 -16.51
N GLU A 126 13.00 -16.16 -17.03
CA GLU A 126 12.54 -15.92 -18.40
C GLU A 126 12.33 -14.43 -18.68
N MET A 127 11.65 -13.72 -17.76
CA MET A 127 11.41 -12.29 -17.94
C MET A 127 12.69 -11.46 -17.83
N LYS A 128 13.62 -11.85 -16.95
CA LYS A 128 14.94 -11.22 -16.89
C LYS A 128 15.67 -11.40 -18.22
N GLU A 129 15.76 -12.63 -18.72
CA GLU A 129 16.42 -12.98 -20.00
C GLU A 129 15.81 -12.22 -21.18
N ALA A 130 14.47 -12.16 -21.27
CA ALA A 130 13.77 -11.48 -22.36
C ALA A 130 13.90 -9.95 -22.34
N MET A 131 14.28 -9.36 -21.21
CA MET A 131 14.30 -7.91 -21.01
C MET A 131 15.67 -7.37 -20.59
N LEU A 132 16.74 -8.17 -20.71
CA LEU A 132 18.12 -7.81 -20.35
C LEU A 132 18.56 -6.50 -21.02
N ASP A 133 18.18 -6.29 -22.28
CA ASP A 133 18.61 -5.13 -23.07
C ASP A 133 17.78 -3.87 -22.81
N ILE A 134 16.63 -4.00 -22.14
CA ILE A 134 15.64 -2.93 -21.98
C ILE A 134 15.58 -2.43 -20.53
N ILE A 135 15.83 -3.31 -19.56
CA ILE A 135 15.72 -2.98 -18.14
C ILE A 135 17.04 -2.37 -17.67
N PRO A 136 17.01 -1.14 -17.12
CA PRO A 136 18.18 -0.62 -16.42
C PRO A 136 18.44 -1.47 -15.15
N GLU A 137 19.67 -1.93 -14.95
CA GLU A 137 20.02 -2.69 -13.73
C GLU A 137 19.74 -1.89 -12.45
N LYS A 138 19.98 -0.57 -12.53
CA LYS A 138 19.75 0.38 -11.45
C LYS A 138 19.31 1.72 -12.05
N LEU A 139 18.36 2.37 -11.38
CA LEU A 139 17.98 3.74 -11.70
C LEU A 139 19.10 4.72 -11.26
N SER A 140 19.34 5.74 -12.08
CA SER A 140 20.20 6.87 -11.71
C SER A 140 19.64 7.64 -10.49
N ASP A 141 20.46 8.42 -9.81
CA ASP A 141 20.02 9.19 -8.63
C ASP A 141 18.89 10.18 -8.98
N HIS A 142 18.91 10.75 -10.18
CA HIS A 142 17.85 11.61 -10.69
C HIS A 142 16.53 10.85 -10.86
N GLU A 143 16.55 9.69 -11.53
CA GLU A 143 15.37 8.84 -11.73
C GLU A 143 14.83 8.29 -10.40
N GLN A 144 15.70 7.92 -9.46
CA GLN A 144 15.29 7.53 -8.11
C GLN A 144 14.59 8.68 -7.38
N GLY A 145 15.08 9.91 -7.56
CA GLY A 145 14.42 11.13 -7.09
C GLY A 145 13.01 11.25 -7.67
N LEU A 146 12.88 11.23 -9.00
CA LEU A 146 11.59 11.31 -9.70
C LEU A 146 10.60 10.23 -9.24
N LEU A 147 11.07 8.98 -9.15
CA LEU A 147 10.26 7.85 -8.67
C LEU A 147 9.80 8.09 -7.22
N LYS A 148 10.69 8.54 -6.34
CA LYS A 148 10.36 8.85 -4.94
C LYS A 148 9.29 9.93 -4.86
N TYR A 149 9.42 11.01 -5.62
CA TYR A 149 8.43 12.08 -5.68
C TYR A 149 7.07 11.56 -6.16
N LEU A 150 7.03 10.76 -7.23
CA LEU A 150 5.80 10.17 -7.73
C LEU A 150 5.15 9.25 -6.69
N ARG A 151 5.93 8.39 -6.02
CA ARG A 151 5.42 7.48 -4.97
C ARG A 151 4.83 8.25 -3.79
N ILE A 152 5.47 9.34 -3.35
CA ILE A 152 4.95 10.20 -2.28
C ILE A 152 3.65 10.88 -2.73
N TRP A 153 3.61 11.40 -3.95
CA TRP A 153 2.43 12.06 -4.48
C TRP A 153 1.22 11.13 -4.56
N ILE A 154 1.39 9.89 -5.06
CA ILE A 154 0.32 8.88 -5.12
C ILE A 154 -0.19 8.56 -3.71
N TYR A 155 0.73 8.37 -2.75
CA TYR A 155 0.42 8.09 -1.36
C TYR A 155 -0.40 9.21 -0.70
N ASP A 156 0.00 10.46 -0.92
CA ASP A 156 -0.71 11.62 -0.38
C ASP A 156 -2.09 11.77 -1.01
N LYS A 157 -2.20 11.56 -2.33
CA LYS A 157 -3.47 11.64 -3.06
C LYS A 157 -4.47 10.59 -2.58
N ARG A 158 -4.06 9.33 -2.44
CA ARG A 158 -4.97 8.27 -1.96
C ARG A 158 -5.45 8.54 -0.52
N ARG A 159 -4.56 9.01 0.37
CA ARG A 159 -4.92 9.32 1.77
C ARG A 159 -5.85 10.52 1.87
N LYS A 160 -5.65 11.55 1.04
CA LYS A 160 -6.58 12.67 0.93
C LYS A 160 -7.97 12.18 0.49
N ALA A 161 -8.03 11.30 -0.51
CA ALA A 161 -9.29 10.72 -0.96
C ALA A 161 -9.97 9.86 0.10
N LEU A 162 -9.21 9.02 0.84
CA LEU A 162 -9.75 8.23 1.95
C LEU A 162 -10.32 9.14 3.06
N LYS A 163 -9.58 10.18 3.47
CA LYS A 163 -10.06 11.14 4.47
C LYS A 163 -11.33 11.87 4.01
N ALA A 164 -11.46 12.18 2.72
CA ALA A 164 -12.67 12.77 2.17
C ALA A 164 -13.86 11.80 2.29
N LYS A 165 -13.70 10.54 1.86
CA LYS A 165 -14.73 9.50 1.99
C LYS A 165 -15.17 9.29 3.44
N LEU A 166 -14.22 9.21 4.37
CA LEU A 166 -14.54 9.05 5.80
C LEU A 166 -15.32 10.24 6.37
N LYS A 167 -15.06 11.47 5.88
CA LYS A 167 -15.83 12.65 6.28
C LYS A 167 -17.25 12.62 5.71
N GLU A 168 -17.44 12.15 4.49
CA GLU A 168 -18.75 12.00 3.86
C GLU A 168 -19.62 10.98 4.58
N VAL A 169 -19.06 9.80 4.89
CA VAL A 169 -19.77 8.75 5.66
C VAL A 169 -20.24 9.29 7.02
N LYS A 170 -19.36 9.99 7.76
CA LYS A 170 -19.71 10.62 9.04
C LYS A 170 -20.82 11.67 8.93
N ARG A 171 -20.99 12.34 7.78
CA ARG A 171 -22.08 13.30 7.56
C ARG A 171 -23.40 12.57 7.32
N ILE A 172 -23.37 11.51 6.52
CA ILE A 172 -24.56 10.69 6.20
C ILE A 172 -25.09 10.01 7.48
N ASP A 173 -24.20 9.47 8.32
CA ASP A 173 -24.59 8.80 9.57
C ASP A 173 -25.23 9.76 10.58
N LYS A 174 -24.82 11.04 10.58
CA LYS A 174 -25.47 12.08 11.40
C LYS A 174 -26.89 12.44 10.93
N HIS A 175 -27.19 12.22 9.65
CA HIS A 175 -28.48 12.53 9.05
C HIS A 175 -29.43 11.32 8.96
N LYS A 176 -28.98 10.11 9.31
CA LYS A 176 -29.87 8.95 9.48
C LYS A 176 -30.52 9.02 10.88
N PRO A 177 -31.85 9.14 11.00
CA PRO A 177 -32.49 8.92 12.29
C PRO A 177 -32.21 7.47 12.74
N VAL A 178 -31.75 7.31 13.98
CA VAL A 178 -31.46 6.01 14.59
C VAL A 178 -32.78 5.25 14.77
N LYS A 179 -33.24 4.55 13.73
CA LYS A 179 -34.39 3.63 13.77
C LYS A 179 -33.93 2.17 13.81
N ILE A 180 -33.03 1.84 14.73
CA ILE A 180 -32.50 0.47 14.86
C ILE A 180 -32.87 -0.17 16.21
N GLN A 181 -33.38 0.60 17.18
CA GLN A 181 -33.77 0.05 18.49
C GLN A 181 -35.26 -0.30 18.62
N GLU A 182 -36.14 0.11 17.70
CA GLU A 182 -37.57 -0.24 17.76
C GLU A 182 -37.89 -1.63 17.19
N LYS A 183 -37.00 -2.23 16.38
CA LYS A 183 -37.23 -3.54 15.75
C LYS A 183 -36.68 -4.76 16.49
N LEU A 184 -36.09 -4.59 17.67
CA LEU A 184 -35.59 -5.70 18.49
C LEU A 184 -36.55 -6.15 19.59
N PHE A 185 -37.68 -5.46 19.77
CA PHE A 185 -38.68 -5.76 20.80
C PHE A 185 -40.11 -5.90 20.23
N GLU A 186 -40.26 -5.92 18.91
CA GLU A 186 -41.52 -6.28 18.26
C GLU A 186 -41.38 -7.69 17.66
N GLU A 187 -42.12 -8.61 18.28
CA GLU A 187 -42.30 -10.07 18.07
C GLU A 187 -41.51 -11.01 18.99
#